data_AF-K6WIQ5-F1
#
_entry.id   AF-K6WIQ5-F1
#
_cell.length_a   1.000
_cell.length_b   1.000
_cell.length_c   1.000
_cell.angle_alpha   90.00
_cell.angle_beta   90.00
_cell.angle_gamma   90.00
#
_symmetry.space_group_name_H-M   'P 1'
#
loop_
_entity.id
_entity.type
_entity.pdbx_description
1 polymer ?
#
loop_
_entity_poly.entity_id
_entity_poly.type
_entity_poly.pdbx_seq_one_letter_code
_entity_poly.pdbx_strand_id
1 'polypeptide(L)'
;MSTNLRVEQALEKLQAQAVQDGTGGSSPLALSLTAVGIGTTSPSALLAVGGDVHLEKSGSPKLSIRSRGHGTQHYSVRVTNARDGDGADARCFVVRNEDHGRDEIILDAAGNVAFSGDVVLSGADCAEDFEVVCADDVAPGDVMVIDEGGRLCASSRMYDTRVAGIVAGAGEFRPGMVLGRKAGDGAEGRVPIALVGRTNCRVDAEYGAVRVGDLLTTSPTRGHAMRAGDPLRAFGAVVGKAMVAITEGRSLIPVLIALQ
;
A
#
# COMPACT_ATOMS: atom_id res chain seq x y z
N MET A 1 28.54 -22.74 -42.95
CA MET A 1 29.54 -21.65 -42.96
C MET A 1 28.97 -20.46 -42.22
N SER A 2 29.68 -20.01 -41.19
CA SER A 2 29.66 -18.69 -40.52
C SER A 2 28.53 -17.71 -40.89
N THR A 3 27.40 -17.75 -40.17
CA THR A 3 26.52 -16.60 -39.97
C THR A 3 27.13 -15.70 -38.88
N ASN A 4 28.20 -14.98 -39.23
CA ASN A 4 28.74 -13.96 -38.35
C ASN A 4 27.95 -12.67 -38.57
N LEU A 5 27.41 -12.10 -37.49
CA LEU A 5 26.92 -10.73 -37.49
C LEU A 5 28.10 -9.78 -37.69
N ARG A 6 27.95 -8.79 -38.57
CA ARG A 6 28.99 -7.77 -38.81
C ARG A 6 28.39 -6.37 -38.77
N VAL A 7 29.16 -5.43 -38.20
CA VAL A 7 28.90 -4.00 -38.39
C VAL A 7 29.65 -3.60 -39.65
N GLU A 8 28.95 -3.24 -40.72
CA GLU A 8 29.56 -2.99 -42.03
C GLU A 8 30.34 -1.67 -42.11
N GLN A 9 30.06 -0.74 -41.20
CA GLN A 9 30.73 0.56 -41.09
C GLN A 9 31.25 0.76 -39.68
N ALA A 10 32.29 1.58 -39.50
CA ALA A 10 32.71 1.98 -38.16
C ALA A 10 31.54 2.68 -37.46
N LEU A 11 31.39 2.44 -36.15
CA LEU A 11 30.40 3.16 -35.34
C LEU A 11 30.86 4.61 -35.20
N GLU A 12 30.40 5.48 -36.11
CA GLU A 12 30.88 6.88 -36.20
C GLU A 12 29.88 7.89 -35.63
N LYS A 13 28.67 7.46 -35.26
CA LYS A 13 27.56 8.34 -34.85
C LYS A 13 26.91 7.88 -33.55
N LEU A 14 26.25 8.82 -32.86
CA LEU A 14 25.45 8.56 -31.65
C LEU A 14 24.16 7.76 -31.96
N GLN A 15 23.64 7.86 -33.18
CA GLN A 15 22.48 7.08 -33.64
C GLN A 15 22.86 5.62 -33.88
N ALA A 16 22.07 4.69 -33.34
CA ALA A 16 22.31 3.27 -33.50
C ALA A 16 21.99 2.79 -34.93
N GLN A 17 22.83 1.90 -35.43
CA GLN A 17 22.68 1.28 -36.74
C GLN A 17 22.34 -0.20 -36.57
N ALA A 18 21.45 -0.72 -37.42
CA ALA A 18 21.10 -2.14 -37.41
C ALA A 18 22.32 -2.99 -37.83
N VAL A 19 22.55 -4.08 -37.10
CA VAL A 19 23.57 -5.07 -37.44
C VAL A 19 23.03 -5.94 -38.56
N GLN A 20 23.85 -6.25 -39.56
CA GLN A 20 23.42 -7.11 -40.67
C GLN A 20 23.94 -8.54 -40.52
N ASP A 21 23.17 -9.50 -41.03
CA ASP A 21 23.63 -10.87 -41.20
C ASP A 21 24.52 -11.02 -42.45
N GLY A 22 25.09 -12.22 -42.66
CA GLY A 22 25.97 -12.51 -43.79
C GLY A 22 25.29 -12.46 -45.18
N THR A 23 23.98 -12.27 -45.24
CA THR A 23 23.19 -12.13 -46.47
C THR A 23 22.74 -10.69 -46.74
N GLY A 24 23.10 -9.75 -45.87
CA GLY A 24 22.67 -8.34 -45.94
C GLY A 24 21.30 -8.08 -45.31
N GLY A 25 20.71 -9.07 -44.63
CA GLY A 25 19.46 -8.93 -43.88
C GLY A 25 19.67 -8.15 -42.59
N SER A 26 18.72 -7.29 -42.23
CA SER A 26 18.78 -6.53 -40.96
C SER A 26 18.46 -7.44 -39.77
N SER A 27 19.36 -7.48 -38.79
CA SER A 27 19.14 -8.10 -37.48
C SER A 27 18.26 -7.21 -36.59
N PRO A 28 17.53 -7.76 -35.60
CA PRO A 28 16.94 -6.97 -34.53
C PRO A 28 17.99 -6.29 -33.64
N LEU A 29 19.26 -6.69 -33.69
CA LEU A 29 20.34 -6.03 -32.95
C LEU A 29 20.73 -4.71 -33.62
N ALA A 30 20.83 -3.63 -32.85
CA ALA A 30 21.36 -2.33 -33.27
C ALA A 30 22.46 -1.87 -32.32
N LEU A 31 23.49 -1.19 -32.84
CA LEU A 31 24.63 -0.73 -32.05
C LEU A 31 24.94 0.74 -32.34
N SER A 32 25.34 1.48 -31.31
CA SER A 32 25.96 2.81 -31.42
C SER A 32 27.26 2.86 -30.59
N LEU A 33 27.94 4.01 -30.61
CA LEU A 33 29.10 4.24 -29.73
C LEU A 33 28.79 4.09 -28.23
N THR A 34 27.54 4.22 -27.83
CA THR A 34 27.14 4.28 -26.43
C THR A 34 26.02 3.32 -26.07
N ALA A 35 25.35 2.68 -27.04
CA ALA A 35 24.14 1.90 -26.77
C ALA A 35 24.02 0.63 -27.61
N VAL A 36 23.29 -0.34 -27.06
CA VAL A 36 22.85 -1.57 -27.71
C VAL A 36 21.32 -1.58 -27.74
N GLY A 37 20.74 -1.75 -28.92
CA GLY A 37 19.31 -1.96 -29.15
C GLY A 37 19.03 -3.42 -29.53
N ILE A 38 17.96 -4.01 -29.03
CA ILE A 38 17.43 -5.32 -29.50
C ILE A 38 15.96 -5.09 -29.85
N GLY A 39 15.56 -5.26 -31.11
CA GLY A 39 14.21 -4.93 -31.59
C GLY A 39 13.93 -3.43 -31.71
N THR A 40 14.95 -2.57 -31.58
CA THR A 40 14.85 -1.11 -31.75
C THR A 40 16.15 -0.53 -32.29
N THR A 41 16.05 0.44 -33.20
CA THR A 41 17.17 1.23 -33.75
C THR A 41 17.32 2.60 -33.08
N SER A 42 16.44 2.93 -32.13
CA SER A 42 16.46 4.19 -31.37
C SER A 42 16.56 3.89 -29.88
N PRO A 43 17.69 3.34 -29.38
CA PRO A 43 17.85 3.03 -27.97
C PRO A 43 17.86 4.33 -27.14
N SER A 44 17.00 4.40 -26.12
CA SER A 44 16.93 5.53 -25.18
C SER A 44 17.90 5.42 -23.99
N ALA A 45 18.62 4.30 -23.89
CA ALA A 45 19.59 3.99 -22.83
C ALA A 45 20.73 3.11 -23.37
N LEU A 46 21.75 2.82 -22.54
CA LEU A 46 22.91 2.00 -22.93
C LEU A 46 22.52 0.59 -23.42
N LEU A 47 21.43 0.02 -22.91
CA LEU A 47 20.78 -1.19 -23.43
C LEU A 47 19.28 -0.93 -23.52
N ALA A 48 18.69 -1.09 -24.71
CA ALA A 48 17.26 -0.96 -24.94
C ALA A 48 16.74 -2.20 -25.67
N VAL A 49 15.67 -2.81 -25.16
CA VAL A 49 15.00 -3.94 -25.80
C VAL A 49 13.59 -3.50 -26.17
N GLY A 50 13.28 -3.50 -27.47
CA GLY A 50 11.94 -3.33 -28.01
C GLY A 50 11.19 -4.65 -27.96
N GLY A 51 10.66 -5.00 -26.80
CA GLY A 51 9.95 -6.26 -26.54
C GLY A 51 10.28 -6.83 -25.15
N ASP A 52 9.85 -8.07 -24.91
CA ASP A 52 10.08 -8.78 -23.64
C ASP A 52 11.51 -9.34 -23.51
N VAL A 53 11.98 -9.50 -22.27
CA VAL A 53 13.25 -10.17 -21.96
C VAL A 53 12.95 -11.48 -21.23
N HIS A 54 13.07 -12.62 -21.94
CA HIS A 54 12.88 -13.96 -21.37
C HIS A 54 14.20 -14.50 -20.80
N LEU A 55 14.24 -14.75 -19.49
CA LEU A 55 15.41 -15.33 -18.79
C LEU A 55 15.07 -16.73 -18.30
N GLU A 56 15.54 -17.75 -19.01
CA GLU A 56 15.30 -19.16 -18.66
C GLU A 56 16.61 -19.86 -18.29
N LYS A 57 16.64 -20.47 -17.12
CA LYS A 57 17.75 -21.27 -16.62
C LYS A 57 17.22 -22.28 -15.62
N SER A 58 17.80 -23.48 -15.58
CA SER A 58 17.58 -24.39 -14.46
C SER A 58 18.11 -23.77 -13.15
N GLY A 59 17.28 -23.74 -12.12
CA GLY A 59 17.53 -23.08 -10.84
C GLY A 59 16.88 -21.70 -10.75
N SER A 60 17.51 -20.80 -10.00
CA SER A 60 17.01 -19.44 -9.75
C SER A 60 17.62 -18.40 -10.71
N PRO A 61 16.97 -18.05 -11.84
CA PRO A 61 17.44 -16.99 -12.71
C PRO A 61 17.50 -15.65 -11.96
N LYS A 62 18.53 -14.86 -12.28
CA LYS A 62 18.88 -13.64 -11.53
C LYS A 62 19.15 -12.49 -12.48
N LEU A 63 18.45 -11.37 -12.26
CA LEU A 63 18.85 -10.06 -12.79
C LEU A 63 19.66 -9.33 -11.72
N SER A 64 20.87 -8.86 -12.06
CA SER A 64 21.77 -8.19 -11.12
C SER A 64 21.99 -6.74 -11.52
N ILE A 65 21.81 -5.82 -10.58
CA ILE A 65 22.06 -4.39 -10.79
C ILE A 65 23.24 -3.99 -9.91
N ARG A 66 24.20 -3.32 -10.54
CA ARG A 66 25.44 -2.86 -9.91
C ARG A 66 25.63 -1.41 -10.28
N SER A 67 25.61 -0.51 -9.31
CA SER A 67 26.12 0.84 -9.52
C SER A 67 27.63 0.85 -9.27
N ARG A 68 28.38 1.73 -9.94
CA ARG A 68 29.82 1.91 -9.75
C ARG A 68 30.06 3.30 -9.18
N GLY A 69 30.05 3.44 -7.85
CA GLY A 69 30.47 4.66 -7.16
C GLY A 69 30.29 4.55 -5.64
N HIS A 70 31.33 4.88 -4.86
CA HIS A 70 31.25 5.03 -3.39
C HIS A 70 30.60 3.87 -2.59
N GLY A 71 30.95 2.60 -2.88
CA GLY A 71 30.47 1.45 -2.07
C GLY A 71 29.04 1.01 -2.38
N THR A 72 28.63 1.17 -3.62
CA THR A 72 27.26 0.92 -4.11
C THR A 72 26.80 -0.53 -3.97
N GLN A 73 25.62 -0.67 -3.37
CA GLN A 73 24.95 -1.92 -3.03
C GLN A 73 24.71 -2.82 -4.26
N HIS A 74 25.08 -4.09 -4.17
CA HIS A 74 24.78 -5.12 -5.16
C HIS A 74 23.41 -5.73 -4.82
N TYR A 75 22.42 -5.40 -5.65
CA TYR A 75 21.09 -5.99 -5.54
C TYR A 75 20.83 -6.98 -6.66
N SER A 76 20.05 -8.00 -6.33
CA SER A 76 19.49 -8.87 -7.33
C SER A 76 18.00 -9.11 -7.16
N VAL A 77 17.33 -9.32 -8.30
CA VAL A 77 15.96 -9.81 -8.37
C VAL A 77 16.03 -11.25 -8.83
N ARG A 78 15.42 -12.15 -8.06
CA ARG A 78 15.40 -13.58 -8.31
C ARG A 78 13.97 -14.10 -8.35
N VAL A 79 13.72 -15.00 -9.27
CA VAL A 79 12.57 -15.91 -9.21
C VAL A 79 13.12 -17.25 -8.77
N THR A 80 12.58 -17.78 -7.68
CA THR A 80 13.04 -19.02 -7.06
C THR A 80 11.97 -20.09 -7.21
N ASN A 81 12.38 -21.33 -7.43
CA ASN A 81 11.48 -22.48 -7.49
C ASN A 81 11.64 -23.31 -6.20
N ALA A 82 10.56 -23.98 -5.78
CA ALA A 82 10.49 -24.78 -4.55
C ALA A 82 11.31 -26.09 -4.57
N ARG A 83 12.36 -26.17 -5.40
CA ARG A 83 13.20 -27.36 -5.57
C ARG A 83 14.70 -27.06 -5.46
N ASP A 84 15.07 -25.79 -5.35
CA ASP A 84 16.45 -25.40 -5.11
C ASP A 84 16.70 -25.49 -3.60
N GLY A 85 17.22 -26.64 -3.13
CA GLY A 85 17.39 -27.02 -1.72
C GLY A 85 18.30 -26.15 -0.82
N ASP A 86 18.40 -24.85 -1.09
CA ASP A 86 18.52 -23.85 -0.03
C ASP A 86 17.16 -23.76 0.68
N GLY A 87 17.09 -23.35 1.94
CA GLY A 87 15.82 -23.15 2.69
C GLY A 87 14.88 -22.05 2.13
N ALA A 88 14.91 -21.81 0.82
CA ALA A 88 14.12 -20.91 -0.01
C ALA A 88 12.90 -21.58 -0.64
N ASP A 89 12.55 -22.81 -0.25
CA ASP A 89 11.45 -23.62 -0.81
C ASP A 89 10.06 -22.95 -0.78
N ALA A 90 9.90 -21.85 -0.05
CA ALA A 90 8.69 -21.05 -0.04
C ALA A 90 8.80 -19.74 -0.84
N ARG A 91 9.97 -19.30 -1.29
CA ARG A 91 10.15 -17.98 -1.93
C ARG A 91 9.80 -18.09 -3.41
N CYS A 92 9.05 -17.12 -3.95
CA CYS A 92 8.72 -17.05 -5.37
C CYS A 92 9.37 -15.84 -6.05
N PHE A 93 9.49 -14.72 -5.35
CA PHE A 93 10.14 -13.52 -5.86
C PHE A 93 10.93 -12.84 -4.74
N VAL A 94 12.19 -12.50 -5.01
CA VAL A 94 13.11 -12.00 -3.97
C VAL A 94 13.89 -10.80 -4.47
N VAL A 95 13.95 -9.75 -3.65
CA VAL A 95 14.96 -8.69 -3.74
C VAL A 95 16.04 -8.97 -2.71
N ARG A 96 17.24 -9.32 -3.18
CA ARG A 96 18.36 -9.73 -2.33
C ARG A 96 19.46 -8.69 -2.35
N ASN A 97 19.94 -8.35 -1.16
CA ASN A 97 21.18 -7.61 -0.95
C ASN A 97 22.34 -8.60 -0.96
N GLU A 98 23.07 -8.64 -2.07
CA GLU A 98 24.15 -9.60 -2.29
C GLU A 98 25.37 -9.32 -1.42
N ASP A 99 25.63 -8.04 -1.13
CA ASP A 99 26.78 -7.65 -0.31
C ASP A 99 26.62 -8.14 1.14
N HIS A 100 25.38 -8.16 1.63
CA HIS A 100 25.04 -8.63 2.98
C HIS A 100 24.58 -10.09 3.02
N GLY A 101 24.47 -10.76 1.86
CA GLY A 101 24.04 -12.15 1.78
C GLY A 101 22.64 -12.40 2.36
N ARG A 102 21.71 -11.43 2.29
CA ARG A 102 20.36 -11.54 2.87
C ARG A 102 19.26 -11.06 1.92
N ASP A 103 18.08 -11.63 2.08
CA ASP A 103 16.88 -11.23 1.38
C ASP A 103 16.22 -10.07 2.13
N GLU A 104 15.89 -9.00 1.43
CA GLU A 104 15.30 -7.79 2.03
C GLU A 104 13.80 -7.68 1.77
N ILE A 105 13.35 -8.21 0.62
CA ILE A 105 11.93 -8.33 0.27
C ILE A 105 11.70 -9.72 -0.31
N ILE A 106 10.70 -10.43 0.23
CA ILE A 106 10.34 -11.79 -0.19
C ILE A 106 8.83 -11.82 -0.45
N LEU A 107 8.43 -12.27 -1.63
CA LEU A 107 7.09 -12.79 -1.89
C LEU A 107 7.17 -14.31 -1.90
N ASP A 108 6.41 -14.95 -1.01
CA ASP A 108 6.39 -16.40 -0.88
C ASP A 108 5.30 -17.06 -1.77
N ALA A 109 5.30 -18.39 -1.80
CA ALA A 109 4.39 -19.21 -2.60
C ALA A 109 2.93 -19.17 -2.09
N ALA A 110 2.71 -18.72 -0.86
CA ALA A 110 1.38 -18.46 -0.31
C ALA A 110 0.89 -17.03 -0.61
N GLY A 111 1.71 -16.20 -1.26
CA GLY A 111 1.41 -14.81 -1.58
C GLY A 111 1.69 -13.83 -0.45
N ASN A 112 2.40 -14.25 0.61
CA ASN A 112 2.78 -13.36 1.69
C ASN A 112 4.00 -12.53 1.31
N VAL A 113 4.06 -11.30 1.80
CA VAL A 113 5.21 -10.42 1.64
C VAL A 113 5.92 -10.24 2.98
N ALA A 114 7.22 -10.49 3.00
CA ALA A 114 8.08 -10.23 4.15
C ALA A 114 9.13 -9.16 3.81
N PHE A 115 9.34 -8.25 4.76
CA PHE A 115 10.36 -7.20 4.70
C PHE A 115 11.37 -7.43 5.81
N SER A 116 12.68 -7.23 5.54
CA SER A 116 13.71 -7.31 6.57
C SER A 116 13.80 -6.06 7.47
N GLY A 117 12.99 -5.03 7.20
CA GLY A 117 12.93 -3.77 7.93
C GLY A 117 11.49 -3.27 8.08
N ASP A 118 11.34 -2.00 8.43
CA ASP A 118 10.03 -1.41 8.70
C ASP A 118 9.22 -1.11 7.43
N VAL A 119 7.90 -1.28 7.53
CA VAL A 119 6.94 -0.83 6.51
C VAL A 119 6.49 0.58 6.87
N VAL A 120 6.93 1.57 6.09
CA VAL A 120 6.56 2.98 6.28
C VAL A 120 5.39 3.33 5.36
N LEU A 121 4.25 3.66 5.94
CA LEU A 121 3.02 4.04 5.23
C LEU A 121 2.72 5.53 5.43
N SER A 122 2.16 6.20 4.42
CA SER A 122 1.84 7.62 4.49
C SER A 122 0.48 7.94 5.10
N GLY A 123 -0.38 6.93 5.30
CA GLY A 123 -1.71 7.11 5.87
C GLY A 123 -1.70 7.24 7.40
N ALA A 124 -2.83 7.69 7.95
CA ALA A 124 -2.93 8.19 9.32
C ALA A 124 -3.61 7.24 10.32
N ASP A 125 -4.42 6.30 9.83
CA ASP A 125 -5.08 5.26 10.63
C ASP A 125 -4.87 3.85 10.04
N CYS A 126 -5.16 2.84 10.87
CA CYS A 126 -5.38 1.48 10.42
C CYS A 126 -6.88 1.19 10.49
N ALA A 127 -7.45 0.81 9.36
CA ALA A 127 -8.87 0.55 9.21
C ALA A 127 -9.13 -0.91 8.86
N GLU A 128 -10.35 -1.37 9.07
CA GLU A 128 -10.85 -2.66 8.60
C GLU A 128 -12.21 -2.47 7.92
N ASP A 129 -12.45 -3.19 6.83
CA ASP A 129 -13.73 -3.17 6.11
C ASP A 129 -14.78 -3.98 6.88
N PHE A 130 -15.80 -3.32 7.43
CA PHE A 130 -16.93 -3.96 8.12
C PHE A 130 -18.20 -3.91 7.29
N GLU A 131 -19.10 -4.88 7.49
CA GLU A 131 -20.46 -4.82 6.94
C GLU A 131 -21.29 -3.77 7.68
N VAL A 132 -21.95 -2.90 6.92
CA VAL A 132 -22.73 -1.77 7.43
C VAL A 132 -24.18 -1.87 7.00
N VAL A 133 -25.09 -1.66 7.94
CA VAL A 133 -26.53 -1.52 7.66
C VAL A 133 -26.78 -0.18 6.98
N CYS A 134 -27.42 -0.22 5.80
CA CYS A 134 -27.66 0.96 4.96
C CYS A 134 -26.36 1.74 4.70
N ALA A 135 -25.38 1.08 4.09
CA ALA A 135 -24.06 1.67 3.83
C ALA A 135 -24.13 3.01 3.07
N ASP A 136 -25.12 3.20 2.19
CA ASP A 136 -25.36 4.44 1.46
C ASP A 136 -25.73 5.64 2.36
N ASP A 137 -26.20 5.38 3.58
CA ASP A 137 -26.60 6.39 4.57
C ASP A 137 -25.48 6.74 5.56
N VAL A 138 -24.25 6.29 5.30
CA VAL A 138 -23.09 6.51 6.18
C VAL A 138 -22.00 7.22 5.39
N ALA A 139 -21.36 8.18 6.04
CA ALA A 139 -20.30 8.96 5.41
C ALA A 139 -19.02 8.99 6.27
N PRO A 140 -17.86 9.27 5.65
CA PRO A 140 -16.61 9.43 6.38
C PRO A 140 -16.75 10.37 7.58
N GLY A 141 -16.18 9.93 8.71
CA GLY A 141 -16.24 10.61 9.99
C GLY A 141 -17.46 10.28 10.86
N ASP A 142 -18.39 9.46 10.37
CA ASP A 142 -19.48 8.94 11.20
C ASP A 142 -18.95 7.96 12.25
N VAL A 143 -19.44 8.10 13.48
CA VAL A 143 -19.21 7.15 14.57
C VAL A 143 -20.15 5.96 14.41
N MET A 144 -19.58 4.76 14.50
CA MET A 144 -20.29 3.51 14.26
C MET A 144 -20.41 2.69 15.55
N VAL A 145 -21.52 1.97 15.69
CA VAL A 145 -21.78 1.02 16.77
C VAL A 145 -22.12 -0.35 16.19
N ILE A 146 -21.87 -1.41 16.96
CA ILE A 146 -22.27 -2.78 16.64
C ILE A 146 -23.78 -2.94 16.89
N ASP A 147 -24.50 -3.42 15.89
CA ASP A 147 -25.93 -3.77 15.97
C ASP A 147 -26.13 -5.16 16.61
N GLU A 148 -27.38 -5.52 16.90
CA GLU A 148 -27.72 -6.83 17.50
C GLU A 148 -27.35 -8.02 16.60
N GLY A 149 -27.17 -7.80 15.30
CA GLY A 149 -26.76 -8.80 14.31
C GLY A 149 -25.25 -8.89 14.12
N GLY A 150 -24.45 -8.08 14.83
CA GLY A 150 -22.99 -8.05 14.71
C GLY A 150 -22.47 -7.23 13.52
N ARG A 151 -23.34 -6.52 12.80
CA ARG A 151 -22.96 -5.56 11.75
C ARG A 151 -22.82 -4.17 12.36
N LEU A 152 -22.36 -3.20 11.59
CA LEU A 152 -22.26 -1.83 12.06
C LEU A 152 -23.41 -0.95 11.58
N CYS A 153 -23.80 0.02 12.39
CA CYS A 153 -24.71 1.09 12.02
C CYS A 153 -24.26 2.41 12.66
N ALA A 154 -24.74 3.54 12.12
CA ALA A 154 -24.40 4.85 12.65
C ALA A 154 -24.92 5.01 14.09
N SER A 155 -24.07 5.50 15.00
CA SER A 155 -24.44 5.70 16.40
C SER A 155 -25.57 6.72 16.54
N SER A 156 -26.49 6.53 17.49
CA SER A 156 -27.60 7.47 17.73
C SER A 156 -27.99 7.58 19.21
N ARG A 157 -27.17 7.00 20.10
CA ARG A 157 -27.41 6.95 21.55
C ARG A 157 -26.18 7.47 22.27
N MET A 158 -26.41 8.27 23.31
CA MET A 158 -25.35 8.75 24.19
C MET A 158 -24.70 7.60 24.98
N TYR A 159 -23.37 7.58 25.07
CA TYR A 159 -22.61 6.55 25.81
C TYR A 159 -23.00 5.11 25.44
N ASP A 160 -23.07 4.81 24.14
CA ASP A 160 -23.32 3.47 23.65
C ASP A 160 -22.02 2.65 23.76
N THR A 161 -22.02 1.64 24.61
CA THR A 161 -20.85 0.79 24.85
C THR A 161 -20.55 -0.17 23.70
N ARG A 162 -21.37 -0.16 22.64
CA ARG A 162 -21.16 -0.93 21.42
C ARG A 162 -20.38 -0.15 20.37
N VAL A 163 -19.80 1.00 20.73
CA VAL A 163 -19.00 1.81 19.81
C VAL A 163 -17.86 0.97 19.21
N ALA A 164 -17.76 1.00 17.89
CA ALA A 164 -16.83 0.17 17.14
C ALA A 164 -15.65 0.97 16.57
N GLY A 165 -15.88 2.23 16.23
CA GLY A 165 -14.90 3.08 15.56
C GLY A 165 -15.55 4.18 14.75
N ILE A 166 -14.79 4.76 13.82
CA ILE A 166 -15.21 5.89 13.00
C ILE A 166 -15.00 5.52 11.53
N VAL A 167 -15.93 5.88 10.65
CA VAL A 167 -15.75 5.67 9.21
C VAL A 167 -14.52 6.45 8.71
N ALA A 168 -13.57 5.73 8.13
CA ALA A 168 -12.29 6.29 7.73
C ALA A 168 -12.38 7.16 6.46
N GLY A 169 -11.34 7.94 6.20
CA GLY A 169 -11.22 8.71 4.95
C GLY A 169 -11.86 10.10 4.96
N ALA A 170 -12.27 10.61 6.13
CA ALA A 170 -12.79 11.96 6.27
C ALA A 170 -11.67 13.01 6.28
N GLY A 171 -11.96 14.20 5.73
CA GLY A 171 -11.04 15.33 5.71
C GLY A 171 -9.70 14.99 5.03
N GLU A 172 -8.59 15.33 5.68
CA GLU A 172 -7.23 15.10 5.18
C GLU A 172 -6.67 13.70 5.47
N PHE A 173 -7.28 12.96 6.39
CA PHE A 173 -6.76 11.64 6.77
C PHE A 173 -7.24 10.56 5.81
N ARG A 174 -6.32 9.68 5.44
CA ARG A 174 -6.56 8.48 4.65
C ARG A 174 -5.96 7.28 5.39
N PRO A 175 -6.57 6.08 5.31
CA PRO A 175 -5.97 4.89 5.87
C PRO A 175 -4.60 4.58 5.32
N GLY A 176 -3.68 4.23 6.20
CA GLY A 176 -2.39 3.67 5.81
C GLY A 176 -2.54 2.22 5.38
N MET A 177 -3.44 1.49 6.05
CA MET A 177 -3.77 0.10 5.77
C MET A 177 -5.26 -0.14 5.97
N VAL A 178 -5.85 -0.95 5.10
CA VAL A 178 -7.23 -1.44 5.24
C VAL A 178 -7.21 -2.97 5.27
N LEU A 179 -7.67 -3.54 6.38
CA LEU A 179 -7.78 -4.97 6.62
C LEU A 179 -9.18 -5.49 6.22
N GLY A 180 -9.32 -6.80 6.08
CA GLY A 180 -10.63 -7.44 5.86
C GLY A 180 -11.29 -7.14 4.50
N ARG A 181 -10.58 -6.51 3.57
CA ARG A 181 -11.10 -6.17 2.24
C ARG A 181 -11.42 -7.44 1.46
N LYS A 182 -12.69 -7.55 1.04
CA LYS A 182 -13.16 -8.60 0.12
C LYS A 182 -13.21 -8.05 -1.30
N ALA A 183 -12.84 -8.88 -2.28
CA ALA A 183 -12.98 -8.57 -3.69
C ALA A 183 -14.24 -9.26 -4.27
N GLY A 184 -14.80 -8.72 -5.35
CA GLY A 184 -15.99 -9.27 -6.02
C GLY A 184 -17.28 -9.15 -5.21
N ASP A 185 -18.15 -10.15 -5.30
CA ASP A 185 -19.52 -10.15 -4.75
C ASP A 185 -19.59 -9.92 -3.22
N GLY A 186 -18.47 -10.07 -2.49
CA GLY A 186 -18.39 -9.82 -1.05
C GLY A 186 -18.01 -8.39 -0.66
N ALA A 187 -17.85 -7.47 -1.62
CA ALA A 187 -17.41 -6.10 -1.38
C ALA A 187 -18.56 -5.12 -1.09
N GLU A 188 -19.78 -5.41 -1.57
CA GLU A 188 -20.93 -4.52 -1.41
C GLU A 188 -21.33 -4.35 0.05
N GLY A 189 -21.71 -3.13 0.42
CA GLY A 189 -22.16 -2.79 1.78
C GLY A 189 -21.06 -2.82 2.84
N ARG A 190 -19.78 -2.90 2.46
CA ARG A 190 -18.65 -2.80 3.39
C ARG A 190 -18.03 -1.41 3.38
N VAL A 191 -17.67 -0.93 4.56
CA VAL A 191 -17.09 0.40 4.76
C VAL A 191 -15.85 0.29 5.65
N PRO A 192 -14.75 1.00 5.32
CA PRO A 192 -13.55 1.01 6.15
C PRO A 192 -13.80 1.79 7.44
N ILE A 193 -13.60 1.14 8.57
CA ILE A 193 -13.71 1.73 9.90
C ILE A 193 -12.33 1.86 10.49
N ALA A 194 -11.95 3.09 10.86
CA ALA A 194 -10.73 3.37 11.57
C ALA A 194 -10.83 2.85 13.01
N LEU A 195 -9.89 2.00 13.40
CA LEU A 195 -9.84 1.34 14.72
C LEU A 195 -8.68 1.85 15.59
N VAL A 196 -7.63 2.37 14.95
CA VAL A 196 -6.47 2.94 15.63
C VAL A 196 -5.81 4.00 14.76
N GLY A 197 -5.18 5.00 15.39
CA GLY A 197 -4.50 6.09 14.73
C GLY A 197 -5.31 7.39 14.73
N ARG A 198 -5.05 8.26 13.76
CA ARG A 198 -5.70 9.57 13.62
C ARG A 198 -6.70 9.54 12.49
N THR A 199 -7.91 10.00 12.78
CA THR A 199 -8.96 10.15 11.78
C THR A 199 -9.78 11.41 12.06
N ASN A 200 -10.68 11.77 11.16
CA ASN A 200 -11.59 12.89 11.37
C ASN A 200 -12.94 12.36 11.84
N CYS A 201 -13.48 12.91 12.92
CA CYS A 201 -14.74 12.52 13.53
C CYS A 201 -15.75 13.65 13.43
N ARG A 202 -17.00 13.35 13.11
CA ARG A 202 -18.12 14.28 13.29
C ARG A 202 -18.41 14.39 14.78
N VAL A 203 -18.43 15.61 15.30
CA VAL A 203 -18.61 15.88 16.72
C VAL A 203 -19.67 16.95 16.90
N ASP A 204 -20.55 16.74 17.88
CA ASP A 204 -21.63 17.64 18.25
C ASP A 204 -21.36 18.26 19.63
N ALA A 205 -21.04 19.56 19.64
CA ALA A 205 -20.78 20.34 20.84
C ALA A 205 -22.04 20.93 21.47
N GLU A 206 -23.24 20.71 20.91
CA GLU A 206 -24.52 21.04 21.57
C GLU A 206 -24.67 20.27 22.89
N TYR A 207 -24.03 19.09 22.99
CA TYR A 207 -23.98 18.26 24.19
C TYR A 207 -22.78 18.56 25.11
N GLY A 208 -22.05 19.65 24.83
CA GLY A 208 -20.95 20.15 25.65
C GLY A 208 -19.72 20.50 24.82
N ALA A 209 -19.19 21.70 25.05
CA ALA A 209 -17.94 22.16 24.44
C ALA A 209 -16.80 21.16 24.64
N VAL A 210 -16.03 20.92 23.58
CA VAL A 210 -14.92 19.97 23.53
C VAL A 210 -13.61 20.74 23.56
N ARG A 211 -12.69 20.31 24.42
CA ARG A 211 -11.31 20.81 24.48
C ARG A 211 -10.34 19.78 23.91
N VAL A 212 -9.14 20.24 23.55
CA VAL A 212 -8.05 19.33 23.17
C VAL A 212 -7.79 18.33 24.30
N GLY A 213 -7.74 17.05 23.96
CA GLY A 213 -7.51 15.95 24.90
C GLY A 213 -8.76 15.42 25.62
N ASP A 214 -9.91 16.08 25.47
CA ASP A 214 -11.18 15.58 26.01
C ASP A 214 -11.51 14.22 25.40
N LEU A 215 -12.00 13.32 26.24
CA LEU A 215 -12.56 12.04 25.81
C LEU A 215 -13.87 12.29 25.05
N LEU A 216 -14.06 11.54 23.98
CA LEU A 216 -15.25 11.57 23.14
C LEU A 216 -16.01 10.24 23.25
N THR A 217 -17.33 10.33 23.25
CA THR A 217 -18.27 9.19 23.28
C THR A 217 -19.34 9.40 22.20
N THR A 218 -20.14 8.39 21.89
CA THR A 218 -21.29 8.52 20.97
C THR A 218 -22.29 9.60 21.41
N SER A 219 -22.90 10.29 20.44
CA SER A 219 -23.92 11.33 20.62
C SER A 219 -25.34 10.82 20.30
N PRO A 220 -26.41 11.46 20.80
CA PRO A 220 -27.75 11.29 20.26
C PRO A 220 -27.87 11.75 18.79
N THR A 221 -27.03 12.67 18.35
CA THR A 221 -26.95 13.08 16.93
C THR A 221 -26.35 11.94 16.12
N ARG A 222 -27.10 11.46 15.11
CA ARG A 222 -26.73 10.30 14.30
C ARG A 222 -25.31 10.44 13.74
N GLY A 223 -24.47 9.43 13.95
CA GLY A 223 -23.08 9.37 13.47
C GLY A 223 -22.12 10.36 14.13
N HIS A 224 -22.54 11.13 15.14
CA HIS A 224 -21.67 12.10 15.80
C HIS A 224 -21.14 11.56 17.13
N ALA A 225 -19.94 12.01 17.51
CA ALA A 225 -19.48 11.95 18.88
C ALA A 225 -19.88 13.21 19.66
N MET A 226 -19.73 13.18 20.97
CA MET A 226 -19.84 14.30 21.90
C MET A 226 -18.80 14.15 23.01
N ARG A 227 -18.62 15.19 23.84
CA ARG A 227 -17.75 15.10 25.02
C ARG A 227 -18.23 14.04 26.00
N ALA A 228 -17.34 13.15 26.44
CA ALA A 228 -17.60 12.19 27.51
C ALA A 228 -17.44 12.88 28.88
N GLY A 229 -18.45 13.66 29.27
CA GLY A 229 -18.48 14.42 30.51
C GLY A 229 -18.82 13.61 31.78
N ASP A 230 -19.33 12.40 31.63
CA ASP A 230 -19.69 11.49 32.74
C ASP A 230 -18.68 10.31 32.81
N PRO A 231 -17.72 10.34 33.75
CA PRO A 231 -16.72 9.29 33.88
C PRO A 231 -17.30 7.90 34.19
N LEU A 232 -18.46 7.82 34.86
CA LEU A 232 -19.07 6.54 35.24
C LEU A 232 -19.68 5.81 34.04
N ARG A 233 -20.04 6.55 32.98
CA ARG A 233 -20.59 6.01 31.74
C ARG A 233 -19.57 5.89 30.62
N ALA A 234 -18.39 6.50 30.79
CA ALA A 234 -17.37 6.56 29.75
C ALA A 234 -16.71 5.19 29.51
N PHE A 235 -16.55 4.36 30.54
CA PHE A 235 -15.95 3.04 30.38
C PHE A 235 -16.75 2.17 29.39
N GLY A 236 -16.11 1.67 28.34
CA GLY A 236 -16.75 0.93 27.26
C GLY A 236 -17.36 1.78 26.14
N ALA A 237 -17.49 3.11 26.32
CA ALA A 237 -18.20 3.99 25.37
C ALA A 237 -17.30 5.07 24.74
N VAL A 238 -16.03 5.13 25.12
CA VAL A 238 -15.07 6.09 24.55
C VAL A 238 -14.67 5.66 23.13
N VAL A 239 -14.77 6.60 22.19
CA VAL A 239 -14.29 6.42 20.80
C VAL A 239 -12.87 6.97 20.60
N GLY A 240 -12.50 8.00 21.37
CA GLY A 240 -11.18 8.63 21.22
C GLY A 240 -11.02 9.92 21.99
N LYS A 241 -9.98 10.69 21.62
CA LYS A 241 -9.65 12.00 22.17
C LYS A 241 -9.66 13.07 21.08
N ALA A 242 -10.25 14.22 21.39
CA ALA A 242 -10.25 15.37 20.49
C ALA A 242 -8.85 15.96 20.33
N MET A 243 -8.44 16.27 19.09
CA MET A 243 -7.15 16.92 18.81
C MET A 243 -7.28 18.44 18.60
N VAL A 244 -8.50 18.96 18.51
CA VAL A 244 -8.82 20.39 18.44
C VAL A 244 -10.01 20.69 19.34
N ALA A 245 -10.21 21.97 19.68
CA ALA A 245 -11.34 22.42 20.47
C ALA A 245 -12.52 22.84 19.58
N ILE A 246 -13.75 22.61 20.04
CA ILE A 246 -14.98 23.16 19.46
C ILE A 246 -15.91 23.64 20.59
N THR A 247 -16.44 24.85 20.49
CA THR A 247 -17.24 25.47 21.55
C THR A 247 -18.73 25.21 21.39
N GLU A 248 -19.22 25.13 20.15
CA GLU A 248 -20.64 25.00 19.83
C GLU A 248 -20.83 24.37 18.44
N GLY A 249 -22.04 23.89 18.17
CA GLY A 249 -22.45 23.34 16.89
C GLY A 249 -21.82 21.99 16.55
N ARG A 250 -21.87 21.64 15.26
CA ARG A 250 -21.37 20.38 14.71
C ARG A 250 -20.19 20.63 13.80
N SER A 251 -19.14 19.85 13.95
CA SER A 251 -17.94 19.98 13.12
C SER A 251 -17.28 18.63 12.88
N LEU A 252 -16.56 18.54 11.77
CA LEU A 252 -15.65 17.44 11.49
C LEU A 252 -14.27 17.82 12.03
N ILE A 253 -13.77 17.07 13.02
CA ILE A 253 -12.52 17.41 13.70
C ILE A 253 -11.54 16.23 13.76
N PRO A 254 -10.22 16.49 13.79
CA PRO A 254 -9.23 15.44 14.01
C PRO A 254 -9.37 14.84 15.42
N VAL A 255 -9.32 13.51 15.49
CA VAL A 255 -9.35 12.73 16.72
C VAL A 255 -8.25 11.67 16.71
N LEU A 256 -7.72 11.37 17.90
CA LEU A 256 -6.89 10.19 18.14
C LEU A 256 -7.82 9.07 18.65
N ILE A 257 -7.92 7.97 17.90
CA ILE A 257 -8.77 6.84 18.26
C ILE A 257 -8.21 6.16 19.52
N ALA A 258 -9.08 5.88 20.48
CA ALA A 258 -8.74 5.23 21.74
C ALA A 258 -9.95 4.44 22.26
N LEU A 259 -10.34 3.39 21.53
CA LEU A 259 -11.41 2.47 21.92
C LEU A 259 -11.00 1.75 23.23
N GLN A 260 -11.86 1.81 24.24
CA GLN A 260 -11.64 1.24 25.58
C GLN A 260 -12.85 0.44 26.04
#